data_AF-A0A7W6HZ47-F1
#
_entry.id   AF-A0A7W6HZ47-F1
#
_cell.length_a   1.000
_cell.length_b   1.000
_cell.length_c   1.000
_cell.angle_alpha   90.00
_cell.angle_beta   90.00
_cell.angle_gamma   90.00
#
_symmetry.space_group_name_H-M   'P 1'
#
loop_
_entity.id
_entity.type
_entity.pdbx_description
1 polymer ?
#
loop_
_entity_poly.entity_id
_entity_poly.type
_entity_poly.pdbx_seq_one_letter_code
_entity_poly.pdbx_strand_id
1 'polypeptide(L)'
;MFCPECGHRIEDQNIHFCPECGTKIEWLCHTEKKAPNTPHPQNMGMHGLIFTNLHLLAGKLEVDEQILITIFDEFIQQKREYGISYKLIDAGNYSYQKSGFLGNTKKAHLKANSPLWDYMDILMDVHNGEQAGGDEISQYLFIIGSNDIIPMPCIRHYISDDANDDSIDTDILYAYPYGKEMLALLENQEAFTYDQLFFVGRLPLGEDASFEDLRDYLERDVNYSLGFPMNEAYGQCDPHWKKVSSRVANDLLQGNYLRDLGNYLSADYYYNRLILSPMIVEGNLHQVFHTNASLYYFNLHGGEGRESRGYAGVMLNKEEYGALPAIEPEHMMTCEEPNIVISEACYGGRFIGLDKRHSMMLASLFTNTLAFVGSSRVAWGAVDDLSSSQSRVSVSYADIIAGYFINAILQGYTVAEALFIARGAVLQETVPGDPHTALTVVEFNLFGDPMITMNALTSLKSGNKMTRKTALAEQDTQIGCTIEKVGHGTGKGSILEQVRGAVDANIQQIHATIGQYLYTNYGIKPRPVEEILKIKYNNGQEELKFNYDLTSERKIPTRWVVTTSTDGKIKRVYSTK
;
A
#
# COMPACT_ATOMS: atom_id res chain seq x y z
N MET A 1 1.51 9.73 45.69
CA MET A 1 1.36 8.41 45.04
C MET A 1 0.76 7.41 46.03
N PHE A 2 0.40 6.20 45.63
CA PHE A 2 -0.02 5.15 46.57
C PHE A 2 1.07 4.06 46.63
N CYS A 3 1.34 3.52 47.82
CA CYS A 3 2.24 2.39 47.98
C CYS A 3 1.70 1.19 47.19
N PRO A 4 2.51 0.55 46.32
CA PRO A 4 2.04 -0.54 45.47
C PRO A 4 1.66 -1.80 46.27
N GLU A 5 2.20 -1.96 47.48
CA GLU A 5 1.95 -3.16 48.31
C GLU A 5 0.76 -3.00 49.26
N CYS A 6 0.63 -1.87 49.95
CA CYS A 6 -0.42 -1.69 50.97
C CYS A 6 -1.48 -0.64 50.63
N GLY A 7 -1.34 0.05 49.50
CA GLY A 7 -2.29 1.09 49.08
C GLY A 7 -2.29 2.35 49.94
N HIS A 8 -1.34 2.52 50.86
CA HIS A 8 -1.23 3.73 51.67
C HIS A 8 -0.85 4.94 50.81
N ARG A 9 -1.51 6.08 51.01
CA ARG A 9 -1.25 7.31 50.26
C ARG A 9 0.02 7.99 50.80
N ILE A 10 1.02 8.14 49.94
CA ILE A 10 2.29 8.82 50.26
C ILE A 10 2.21 10.24 49.71
N GLU A 11 2.22 11.21 50.62
CA GLU A 11 2.09 12.65 50.33
C GLU A 11 3.45 13.35 50.14
N ASP A 12 4.51 12.83 50.77
CA ASP A 12 5.88 13.37 50.67
C ASP A 12 6.70 12.64 49.60
N GLN A 13 7.27 13.41 48.67
CA GLN A 13 8.03 12.89 47.53
C GLN A 13 9.47 12.46 47.86
N ASN A 14 9.94 12.72 49.08
CA ASN A 14 11.29 12.36 49.54
C ASN A 14 11.34 11.06 50.35
N ILE A 15 10.20 10.36 50.49
CA ILE A 15 10.13 9.11 51.23
C ILE A 15 10.52 7.94 50.31
N HIS A 16 11.61 7.26 50.66
CA HIS A 16 12.14 6.10 49.94
C HIS A 16 11.55 4.76 50.41
N PHE A 17 10.80 4.74 51.51
CA PHE A 17 10.16 3.54 52.06
C PHE A 17 8.79 3.89 52.62
N CYS A 18 7.76 3.11 52.27
CA CYS A 18 6.41 3.31 52.78
C CYS A 18 6.42 3.27 54.32
N PRO A 19 5.93 4.32 55.02
CA PRO A 19 5.99 4.37 56.47
C PRO A 19 5.12 3.31 57.16
N GLU A 20 4.12 2.77 56.46
CA GLU A 20 3.21 1.75 57.00
C GLU A 20 3.76 0.33 56.87
N CYS A 21 4.35 -0.04 55.72
CA CYS A 21 4.73 -1.42 55.45
C CYS A 21 6.22 -1.62 55.12
N GLY A 22 7.01 -0.55 55.07
CA GLY A 22 8.45 -0.61 54.78
C GLY A 22 8.80 -0.89 53.32
N THR A 23 7.83 -0.97 52.41
CA THR A 23 8.08 -1.20 50.98
C THR A 23 8.86 -0.05 50.37
N LYS A 24 9.97 -0.34 49.71
CA LYS A 24 10.81 0.66 49.02
C LYS A 24 10.02 1.33 47.88
N ILE A 25 10.07 2.65 47.81
CA ILE A 25 9.38 3.48 46.82
C ILE A 25 10.42 4.02 45.84
N GLU A 26 10.34 3.57 44.58
CA GLU A 26 11.27 4.00 43.52
C GLU A 26 10.69 5.21 42.77
N TRP A 27 11.40 6.33 42.84
CA TRP A 27 11.06 7.56 42.14
C TRP A 27 11.76 7.57 40.77
N LEU A 28 10.98 7.55 39.69
CA LEU A 28 11.50 7.72 38.32
C LEU A 28 11.94 9.18 38.15
N CYS A 29 13.21 9.47 38.46
CA CYS A 29 13.81 10.78 38.24
C CYS A 29 14.40 10.86 36.82
N HIS A 30 13.75 11.60 35.94
CA HIS A 30 14.27 11.93 34.61
C HIS A 30 15.30 13.06 34.70
N THR A 31 16.57 12.72 34.89
CA THR A 31 17.71 13.52 34.41
C THR A 31 18.99 12.70 34.52
N GLU A 32 19.49 12.16 33.40
CA GLU A 32 20.92 12.13 33.07
C GLU A 32 21.12 11.44 31.70
N LYS A 33 21.81 12.15 30.79
CA LYS A 33 22.36 11.59 29.56
C LYS A 33 23.43 10.56 29.91
N LYS A 34 23.15 9.28 29.71
CA LYS A 34 24.16 8.20 29.65
C LYS A 34 23.84 7.27 28.49
N ALA A 35 24.89 6.91 27.76
CA ALA A 35 24.87 6.03 26.60
C ALA A 35 24.03 4.77 26.85
N PRO A 36 23.31 4.25 25.84
CA PRO A 36 22.44 3.10 26.05
C PRO A 36 23.30 1.87 26.40
N ASN A 37 23.12 1.39 27.63
CA ASN A 37 23.46 0.03 28.01
C ASN A 37 22.72 -0.89 27.04
N THR A 38 23.47 -1.67 26.27
CA THR A 38 22.98 -2.74 25.40
C THR A 38 22.10 -3.70 26.21
N PRO A 39 20.77 -3.71 25.99
CA PRO A 39 19.97 -4.85 26.39
C PRO A 39 20.26 -5.91 25.33
N HIS A 40 20.92 -7.01 25.69
CA HIS A 40 20.90 -8.20 24.84
C HIS A 40 19.45 -8.65 24.68
N PRO A 41 18.84 -8.57 23.49
CA PRO A 41 17.51 -9.11 23.28
C PRO A 41 17.66 -10.60 22.96
N GLN A 42 17.03 -11.47 23.76
CA GLN A 42 16.67 -12.81 23.31
C GLN A 42 15.48 -12.70 22.32
N ASN A 43 15.67 -12.03 21.18
CA ASN A 43 14.71 -11.96 20.09
C ASN A 43 15.21 -12.82 18.92
N MET A 44 14.34 -13.64 18.31
CA MET A 44 14.61 -14.24 17.00
C MET A 44 14.93 -13.10 16.02
N GLY A 45 16.06 -13.17 15.32
CA GLY A 45 16.47 -12.16 14.34
C GLY A 45 15.51 -12.09 13.15
N MET A 46 15.44 -10.94 12.49
CA MET A 46 14.74 -10.83 11.19
C MET A 46 15.72 -11.20 10.08
N HIS A 47 15.31 -12.11 9.19
CA HIS A 47 16.15 -12.66 8.13
C HIS A 47 15.58 -12.35 6.76
N GLY A 48 16.40 -11.83 5.85
CA GLY A 48 15.95 -11.48 4.52
C GLY A 48 17.04 -11.57 3.46
N LEU A 49 16.62 -11.39 2.22
CA LEU A 49 17.49 -11.34 1.04
C LEU A 49 17.52 -9.93 0.49
N ILE A 50 18.71 -9.44 0.14
CA ILE A 50 18.85 -8.31 -0.78
C ILE A 50 18.98 -8.92 -2.17
N PHE A 51 18.04 -8.62 -3.06
CA PHE A 51 18.00 -9.17 -4.41
C PHE A 51 18.23 -8.08 -5.45
N THR A 52 19.31 -8.21 -6.21
CA THR A 52 19.70 -7.22 -7.21
C THR A 52 20.46 -7.88 -8.36
N ASN A 53 20.80 -7.10 -9.38
CA ASN A 53 21.74 -7.47 -10.41
C ASN A 53 22.89 -6.46 -10.37
N LEU A 54 24.03 -6.86 -9.80
CA LEU A 54 25.13 -5.94 -9.51
C LEU A 54 25.68 -5.28 -10.78
N HIS A 55 25.79 -6.05 -11.86
CA HIS A 55 26.28 -5.54 -13.14
C HIS A 55 25.38 -4.45 -13.72
N LEU A 56 24.07 -4.70 -13.76
CA LEU A 56 23.11 -3.73 -14.29
C LEU A 56 22.99 -2.51 -13.38
N LEU A 57 22.98 -2.72 -12.05
CA LEU A 57 22.89 -1.65 -11.08
C LEU A 57 24.13 -0.74 -11.14
N ALA A 58 25.33 -1.33 -11.24
CA ALA A 58 26.58 -0.59 -11.42
C ALA A 58 26.55 0.24 -12.71
N GLY A 59 26.02 -0.32 -13.80
CA GLY A 59 25.82 0.39 -15.05
C GLY A 59 24.88 1.58 -14.92
N LYS A 60 23.74 1.44 -14.22
CA LYS A 60 22.77 2.54 -14.00
C LYS A 60 23.34 3.65 -13.13
N LEU A 61 24.12 3.30 -12.11
CA LEU A 61 24.71 4.23 -11.15
C LEU A 61 26.07 4.79 -11.58
N GLU A 62 26.58 4.37 -12.75
CA GLU A 62 27.89 4.76 -13.30
C GLU A 62 29.07 4.51 -12.34
N VAL A 63 29.03 3.39 -11.60
CA VAL A 63 30.07 2.97 -10.65
C VAL A 63 30.59 1.58 -10.97
N ASP A 64 31.69 1.18 -10.31
CA ASP A 64 32.22 -0.18 -10.40
C ASP A 64 31.40 -1.14 -9.51
N GLU A 65 31.20 -2.38 -9.95
CA GLU A 65 30.49 -3.42 -9.18
C GLU A 65 31.09 -3.63 -7.78
N GLN A 66 32.41 -3.47 -7.63
CA GLN A 66 33.09 -3.62 -6.35
C GLN A 66 32.67 -2.54 -5.33
N ILE A 67 32.33 -1.34 -5.78
CA ILE A 67 31.81 -0.27 -4.91
C ILE A 67 30.45 -0.68 -4.37
N LEU A 68 29.59 -1.28 -5.20
CA LEU A 68 28.28 -1.78 -4.79
C LEU A 68 28.39 -2.96 -3.81
N ILE A 69 29.33 -3.88 -4.05
CA ILE A 69 29.60 -4.98 -3.11
C ILE A 69 30.01 -4.42 -1.75
N THR A 70 30.93 -3.46 -1.72
CA THR A 70 31.39 -2.85 -0.46
C THR A 70 30.26 -2.18 0.31
N ILE A 71 29.41 -1.38 -0.35
CA ILE A 71 28.32 -0.69 0.37
C ILE A 71 27.25 -1.67 0.86
N PHE A 72 26.94 -2.74 0.10
CA PHE A 72 26.00 -3.76 0.57
C PHE A 72 26.57 -4.57 1.73
N ASP A 73 27.87 -4.93 1.70
CA ASP A 73 28.52 -5.61 2.82
C ASP A 73 28.51 -4.73 4.09
N GLU A 74 28.79 -3.43 3.95
CA GLU A 74 28.70 -2.46 5.05
C GLU A 74 27.28 -2.35 5.61
N PHE A 75 26.28 -2.21 4.74
CA PHE A 75 24.87 -2.16 5.11
C PHE A 75 24.45 -3.44 5.87
N ILE A 76 24.77 -4.62 5.33
CA ILE A 76 24.47 -5.92 5.95
C ILE A 76 25.15 -6.05 7.31
N GLN A 77 26.41 -5.63 7.42
CA GLN A 77 27.16 -5.67 8.67
C GLN A 77 26.51 -4.77 9.73
N GLN A 78 26.16 -3.54 9.37
CA GLN A 78 25.52 -2.57 10.28
C GLN A 78 24.14 -3.05 10.71
N LYS A 79 23.31 -3.57 9.78
CA LYS A 79 21.99 -4.15 10.09
C LYS A 79 22.08 -5.30 11.09
N ARG A 80 23.13 -6.11 11.03
CA ARG A 80 23.35 -7.24 11.96
C ARG A 80 23.49 -6.79 13.40
N GLU A 81 24.03 -5.60 13.65
CA GLU A 81 24.15 -5.02 15.00
C GLU A 81 22.77 -4.80 15.66
N TYR A 82 21.72 -4.69 14.85
CA TYR A 82 20.33 -4.51 15.26
C TYR A 82 19.49 -5.80 15.21
N GLY A 83 20.13 -6.97 14.99
CA GLY A 83 19.43 -8.25 14.89
C GLY A 83 18.71 -8.47 13.55
N ILE A 84 19.09 -7.70 12.52
CA ILE A 84 18.58 -7.85 11.15
C ILE A 84 19.68 -8.48 10.29
N SER A 85 19.39 -9.60 9.66
CA SER A 85 20.34 -10.36 8.85
C SER A 85 19.89 -10.37 7.40
N TYR A 86 20.70 -9.78 6.53
CA TYR A 86 20.51 -9.81 5.09
C TYR A 86 21.57 -10.71 4.41
N LYS A 87 21.16 -11.43 3.36
CA LYS A 87 22.07 -12.09 2.41
C LYS A 87 21.93 -11.42 1.05
N LEU A 88 23.06 -10.98 0.46
CA LEU A 88 23.09 -10.43 -0.89
C LEU A 88 23.01 -11.54 -1.93
N ILE A 89 22.03 -11.44 -2.82
CA ILE A 89 21.80 -12.36 -3.94
C ILE A 89 21.92 -11.57 -5.25
N ASP A 90 22.99 -11.82 -6.00
CA ASP A 90 23.24 -11.21 -7.30
C ASP A 90 22.72 -12.08 -8.46
N ALA A 91 21.64 -11.64 -9.08
CA ALA A 91 21.03 -12.29 -10.24
C ALA A 91 21.96 -12.30 -11.49
N GLY A 92 22.91 -11.37 -11.57
CA GLY A 92 23.89 -11.28 -12.66
C GLY A 92 25.02 -12.31 -12.56
N ASN A 93 25.22 -12.91 -11.39
CA ASN A 93 26.30 -13.85 -11.13
C ASN A 93 25.94 -14.85 -10.00
N TYR A 94 24.80 -15.52 -10.14
CA TYR A 94 24.35 -16.49 -9.15
C TYR A 94 24.91 -17.89 -9.43
N SER A 95 25.29 -18.63 -8.39
CA SER A 95 25.71 -20.03 -8.48
C SER A 95 24.71 -20.91 -7.74
N TYR A 96 24.00 -21.76 -8.47
CA TYR A 96 23.00 -22.66 -7.89
C TYR A 96 23.65 -23.68 -6.96
N GLN A 97 22.91 -24.08 -5.94
CA GLN A 97 23.32 -25.17 -5.07
C GLN A 97 23.47 -26.48 -5.86
N LYS A 98 24.39 -27.34 -5.42
CA LYS A 98 24.71 -28.57 -6.16
C LYS A 98 23.58 -29.59 -6.04
N SER A 99 22.99 -29.97 -7.18
CA SER A 99 22.13 -31.16 -7.27
C SER A 99 22.96 -32.39 -7.69
N GLY A 100 23.25 -33.31 -6.76
CA GLY A 100 23.76 -34.65 -7.05
C GLY A 100 25.29 -34.90 -6.94
N PHE A 101 25.68 -36.19 -6.95
CA PHE A 101 27.00 -36.72 -6.54
C PHE A 101 28.18 -36.43 -7.51
N LEU A 102 27.90 -35.94 -8.72
CA LEU A 102 28.89 -35.62 -9.77
C LEU A 102 28.87 -34.12 -10.17
N GLY A 103 28.25 -33.27 -9.34
CA GLY A 103 27.66 -31.98 -9.75
C GLY A 103 28.61 -30.90 -10.26
N ASN A 104 28.41 -30.51 -11.53
CA ASN A 104 28.79 -29.19 -12.03
C ASN A 104 27.89 -28.12 -11.39
N THR A 105 28.47 -27.02 -10.93
CA THR A 105 27.71 -25.86 -10.43
C THR A 105 27.13 -25.09 -11.62
N LYS A 106 25.80 -25.13 -11.78
CA LYS A 106 25.10 -24.26 -12.74
C LYS A 106 25.26 -22.81 -12.27
N LYS A 107 25.63 -21.91 -13.18
CA LYS A 107 25.66 -20.47 -12.93
C LYS A 107 24.56 -19.77 -13.74
N ALA A 108 23.94 -18.77 -13.15
CA ALA A 108 23.06 -17.83 -13.83
C ALA A 108 23.79 -16.50 -14.05
N HIS A 109 23.55 -15.93 -15.23
CA HIS A 109 24.01 -14.61 -15.64
C HIS A 109 22.83 -13.85 -16.23
N LEU A 110 21.87 -13.48 -15.38
CA LEU A 110 20.63 -12.88 -15.84
C LEU A 110 20.88 -11.45 -16.32
N LYS A 111 20.12 -11.06 -17.34
CA LYS A 111 20.10 -9.72 -17.95
C LYS A 111 18.71 -9.13 -17.77
N ALA A 112 18.56 -7.82 -17.96
CA ALA A 112 17.27 -7.13 -17.84
C ALA A 112 16.12 -7.81 -18.62
N ASN A 113 16.43 -8.44 -19.75
CA ASN A 113 15.46 -9.13 -20.61
C ASN A 113 15.41 -10.66 -20.40
N SER A 114 16.09 -11.19 -19.38
CA SER A 114 15.95 -12.59 -18.99
C SER A 114 14.51 -12.87 -18.57
N PRO A 115 13.99 -14.08 -18.83
CA PRO A 115 12.68 -14.49 -18.35
C PRO A 115 12.53 -14.26 -16.85
N LEU A 116 11.39 -13.70 -16.43
CA LEU A 116 11.05 -13.47 -15.02
C LEU A 116 11.24 -14.71 -14.15
N TRP A 117 10.94 -15.89 -14.72
CA TRP A 117 11.05 -17.18 -14.03
C TRP A 117 12.48 -17.54 -13.64
N ASP A 118 13.48 -17.12 -14.41
CA ASP A 118 14.87 -17.38 -14.05
C ASP A 118 15.25 -16.63 -12.76
N TYR A 119 14.67 -15.43 -12.54
CA TYR A 119 14.86 -14.68 -11.29
C TYR A 119 14.16 -15.37 -10.12
N MET A 120 12.94 -15.88 -10.32
CA MET A 120 12.19 -16.60 -9.28
C MET A 120 12.84 -17.95 -8.93
N ASP A 121 13.42 -18.64 -9.92
CA ASP A 121 14.19 -19.88 -9.71
C ASP A 121 15.40 -19.65 -8.79
N ILE A 122 16.07 -18.50 -8.88
CA ILE A 122 17.16 -18.14 -7.95
C ILE A 122 16.62 -18.02 -6.52
N LEU A 123 15.51 -17.30 -6.32
CA LEU A 123 14.92 -17.13 -4.99
C LEU A 123 14.48 -18.46 -4.38
N MET A 124 13.92 -19.34 -5.22
CA MET A 124 13.51 -20.68 -4.79
C MET A 124 14.71 -21.59 -4.47
N ASP A 125 15.81 -21.51 -5.23
CA ASP A 125 17.05 -22.22 -4.93
C ASP A 125 17.64 -21.78 -3.58
N VAL A 126 17.68 -20.46 -3.31
CA VAL A 126 18.11 -19.92 -2.01
C VAL A 126 17.24 -20.46 -0.88
N HIS A 127 15.91 -20.36 -1.01
CA HIS A 127 14.97 -20.83 0.02
C HIS A 127 15.15 -22.33 0.32
N ASN A 128 15.16 -23.17 -0.72
CA ASN A 128 15.35 -24.61 -0.57
C ASN A 128 16.70 -24.94 0.06
N GLY A 129 17.73 -24.17 -0.29
CA GLY A 129 19.06 -24.31 0.25
C GLY A 129 19.15 -23.99 1.75
N GLU A 130 18.53 -22.89 2.18
CA GLU A 130 18.43 -22.52 3.61
C GLU A 130 17.67 -23.61 4.38
N GLN A 131 16.55 -24.08 3.84
CA GLN A 131 15.74 -25.12 4.45
C GLN A 131 16.50 -26.45 4.58
N ALA A 132 17.25 -26.86 3.56
CA ALA A 132 18.04 -28.09 3.57
C ALA A 132 19.27 -27.99 4.48
N GLY A 133 19.89 -26.80 4.58
CA GLY A 133 21.01 -26.53 5.46
C GLY A 133 20.65 -26.44 6.95
N GLY A 134 19.36 -26.24 7.26
CA GLY A 134 18.89 -25.93 8.61
C GLY A 134 19.24 -24.51 9.05
N ASP A 135 19.49 -23.62 8.10
CA ASP A 135 19.74 -22.19 8.34
C ASP A 135 18.45 -21.49 8.78
N GLU A 136 18.57 -20.30 9.38
CA GLU A 136 17.42 -19.41 9.55
C GLU A 136 16.88 -18.99 8.18
N ILE A 137 15.62 -19.33 7.92
CA ILE A 137 14.98 -19.13 6.61
C ILE A 137 14.70 -17.64 6.42
N SER A 138 15.19 -17.07 5.33
CA SER A 138 14.90 -15.70 4.93
C SER A 138 13.40 -15.53 4.69
N GLN A 139 12.78 -14.60 5.41
CA GLN A 139 11.33 -14.32 5.35
C GLN A 139 11.01 -13.06 4.54
N TYR A 140 11.99 -12.19 4.34
CA TYR A 140 11.83 -10.90 3.67
C TYR A 140 12.67 -10.85 2.39
N LEU A 141 12.20 -10.12 1.39
CA LEU A 141 12.89 -9.89 0.13
C LEU A 141 12.93 -8.40 -0.14
N PHE A 142 14.13 -7.83 -0.08
CA PHE A 142 14.40 -6.45 -0.42
C PHE A 142 15.00 -6.38 -1.83
N ILE A 143 14.18 -6.01 -2.81
CA ILE A 143 14.62 -5.87 -4.19
C ILE A 143 15.26 -4.49 -4.34
N ILE A 144 16.53 -4.42 -4.77
CA ILE A 144 17.21 -3.14 -5.02
C ILE A 144 17.43 -2.99 -6.52
N GLY A 145 16.75 -2.02 -7.11
CA GLY A 145 16.80 -1.71 -8.54
C GLY A 145 15.42 -1.54 -9.17
N SER A 146 15.40 -0.79 -10.27
CA SER A 146 14.21 -0.58 -11.10
C SER A 146 13.93 -1.77 -12.03
N ASN A 147 12.88 -1.67 -12.85
CA ASN A 147 12.44 -2.72 -13.79
C ASN A 147 13.53 -3.14 -14.79
N ASP A 148 14.50 -2.28 -15.08
CA ASP A 148 15.67 -2.52 -15.91
C ASP A 148 16.80 -3.30 -15.20
N ILE A 149 16.72 -3.47 -13.87
CA ILE A 149 17.71 -4.18 -13.05
C ILE A 149 17.18 -5.55 -12.62
N ILE A 150 16.06 -5.51 -11.88
CA ILE A 150 15.23 -6.67 -11.52
C ILE A 150 13.85 -6.39 -12.10
N PRO A 151 13.38 -7.17 -13.10
CA PRO A 151 12.09 -6.93 -13.74
C PRO A 151 10.96 -6.76 -12.72
N MET A 152 10.06 -5.82 -12.94
CA MET A 152 8.80 -5.77 -12.22
C MET A 152 7.80 -6.64 -13.00
N PRO A 153 7.24 -7.70 -12.40
CA PRO A 153 6.22 -8.51 -13.07
C PRO A 153 5.08 -7.64 -13.59
N CYS A 154 4.61 -7.96 -14.79
CA CYS A 154 3.48 -7.30 -15.42
C CYS A 154 2.46 -8.37 -15.81
N ILE A 155 1.25 -8.28 -15.28
CA ILE A 155 0.18 -9.27 -15.48
C ILE A 155 -0.98 -8.67 -16.27
N ARG A 156 -1.84 -9.49 -16.85
CA ARG A 156 -3.06 -8.99 -17.49
C ARG A 156 -3.99 -8.31 -16.49
N HIS A 157 -4.66 -7.26 -16.95
CA HIS A 157 -5.67 -6.58 -16.14
C HIS A 157 -6.89 -7.47 -15.86
N TYR A 158 -7.40 -7.45 -14.63
CA TYR A 158 -8.57 -8.26 -14.22
C TYR A 158 -9.91 -7.73 -14.73
N ILE A 159 -9.97 -6.43 -15.05
CA ILE A 159 -11.15 -5.79 -15.60
C ILE A 159 -10.96 -5.74 -17.12
N SER A 160 -11.74 -6.53 -17.85
CA SER A 160 -11.73 -6.54 -19.32
C SER A 160 -12.16 -5.19 -19.89
N ASP A 161 -11.49 -4.73 -20.95
CA ASP A 161 -11.76 -3.47 -21.65
C ASP A 161 -11.69 -2.22 -20.75
N ASP A 162 -10.87 -2.23 -19.70
CA ASP A 162 -10.56 -0.98 -19.00
C ASP A 162 -9.82 -0.06 -19.98
N ALA A 163 -10.46 1.04 -20.38
CA ALA A 163 -9.92 1.92 -21.41
C ALA A 163 -8.63 2.65 -20.98
N ASN A 164 -8.23 2.53 -19.72
CA ASN A 164 -7.02 3.17 -19.19
C ASN A 164 -5.82 2.21 -19.13
N ASP A 165 -6.01 0.92 -18.84
CA ASP A 165 -4.92 -0.03 -18.59
C ASP A 165 -5.23 -1.45 -19.11
N ASP A 166 -4.28 -2.06 -19.81
CA ASP A 166 -4.37 -3.45 -20.30
C ASP A 166 -3.62 -4.46 -19.41
N SER A 167 -2.80 -3.95 -18.49
CA SER A 167 -1.85 -4.71 -17.70
C SER A 167 -1.60 -4.06 -16.34
N ILE A 168 -1.02 -4.80 -15.38
CA ILE A 168 -0.76 -4.34 -14.01
C ILE A 168 0.68 -4.68 -13.62
N ASP A 169 1.45 -3.66 -13.23
CA ASP A 169 2.79 -3.87 -12.67
C ASP A 169 2.67 -4.27 -11.19
N THR A 170 3.32 -5.35 -10.78
CA THR A 170 3.24 -5.86 -9.41
C THR A 170 4.47 -6.66 -8.98
N ASP A 171 4.96 -6.42 -7.76
CA ASP A 171 6.01 -7.24 -7.15
C ASP A 171 5.47 -8.44 -6.37
N ILE A 172 4.14 -8.59 -6.26
CA ILE A 172 3.54 -9.65 -5.45
C ILE A 172 3.94 -11.05 -5.94
N LEU A 173 4.28 -11.21 -7.23
CA LEU A 173 4.69 -12.49 -7.77
C LEU A 173 6.03 -12.98 -7.19
N TYR A 174 6.92 -12.07 -6.79
CA TYR A 174 8.16 -12.44 -6.07
C TYR A 174 7.91 -12.99 -4.67
N ALA A 175 6.72 -12.75 -4.12
CA ALA A 175 6.28 -13.35 -2.87
C ALA A 175 5.98 -14.86 -3.02
N TYR A 176 5.77 -15.33 -4.26
CA TYR A 176 5.39 -16.70 -4.60
C TYR A 176 6.33 -17.32 -5.67
N PRO A 177 7.63 -17.55 -5.38
CA PRO A 177 8.59 -18.09 -6.35
C PRO A 177 8.43 -19.61 -6.60
N TYR A 178 7.19 -20.10 -6.76
CA TYR A 178 6.89 -21.52 -6.93
C TYR A 178 7.00 -22.03 -8.36
N GLY A 179 7.32 -21.16 -9.31
CA GLY A 179 7.52 -21.52 -10.72
C GLY A 179 6.62 -20.74 -11.68
N LYS A 180 6.78 -21.05 -12.97
CA LYS A 180 6.16 -20.30 -14.08
C LYS A 180 4.64 -20.31 -14.10
N GLU A 181 4.03 -21.31 -13.49
CA GLU A 181 2.58 -21.46 -13.40
C GLU A 181 1.95 -20.36 -12.53
N MET A 182 2.72 -19.76 -11.62
CA MET A 182 2.21 -18.75 -10.69
C MET A 182 1.67 -17.49 -11.36
N LEU A 183 2.13 -17.14 -12.56
CA LEU A 183 1.56 -16.01 -13.31
C LEU A 183 0.12 -16.31 -13.71
N ALA A 184 -0.12 -17.48 -14.30
CA ALA A 184 -1.46 -17.88 -14.69
C ALA A 184 -2.37 -18.05 -13.48
N LEU A 185 -1.85 -18.58 -12.36
CA LEU A 185 -2.59 -18.68 -11.11
C LEU A 185 -2.92 -17.29 -10.54
N LEU A 186 -2.01 -16.32 -10.63
CA LEU A 186 -2.26 -14.94 -10.18
C LEU A 186 -3.29 -14.25 -11.07
N GLU A 187 -3.19 -14.38 -12.40
CA GLU A 187 -4.19 -13.87 -13.36
C GLU A 187 -5.58 -14.49 -13.15
N ASN A 188 -5.65 -15.70 -12.64
CA ASN A 188 -6.90 -16.37 -12.26
C ASN A 188 -7.27 -16.18 -10.77
N GLN A 189 -6.51 -15.37 -10.02
CA GLN A 189 -6.68 -15.10 -8.58
C GLN A 189 -6.45 -16.30 -7.64
N GLU A 190 -6.04 -17.45 -8.17
CA GLU A 190 -5.77 -18.68 -7.42
C GLU A 190 -4.47 -18.60 -6.60
N ALA A 191 -3.52 -17.76 -7.00
CA ALA A 191 -2.25 -17.57 -6.29
C ALA A 191 -2.45 -17.16 -4.82
N PHE A 192 -3.55 -16.47 -4.48
CA PHE A 192 -3.83 -16.02 -3.11
C PHE A 192 -4.12 -17.18 -2.13
N THR A 193 -4.38 -18.39 -2.63
CA THR A 193 -4.59 -19.60 -1.82
C THR A 193 -3.29 -20.32 -1.44
N TYR A 194 -2.15 -19.85 -1.96
CA TYR A 194 -0.83 -20.36 -1.63
C TYR A 194 -0.23 -19.55 -0.49
N ASP A 195 0.54 -20.20 0.37
CA ASP A 195 1.36 -19.53 1.37
C ASP A 195 2.38 -18.61 0.68
N GLN A 196 2.73 -17.51 1.35
CA GLN A 196 3.73 -16.58 0.84
C GLN A 196 5.13 -16.98 1.31
N LEU A 197 6.13 -16.98 0.43
CA LEU A 197 7.51 -17.24 0.83
C LEU A 197 8.25 -15.98 1.29
N PHE A 198 7.95 -14.81 0.73
CA PHE A 198 8.69 -13.59 1.06
C PHE A 198 7.77 -12.42 1.29
N PHE A 199 7.95 -11.67 2.38
CA PHE A 199 7.47 -10.29 2.49
C PHE A 199 8.32 -9.39 1.59
N VAL A 200 7.73 -8.80 0.56
CA VAL A 200 8.46 -8.12 -0.52
C VAL A 200 8.38 -6.60 -0.38
N GLY A 201 9.53 -5.94 -0.51
CA GLY A 201 9.66 -4.50 -0.71
C GLY A 201 10.70 -4.22 -1.81
N ARG A 202 10.56 -3.11 -2.52
CA ARG A 202 11.47 -2.71 -3.60
C ARG A 202 12.03 -1.31 -3.37
N LEU A 203 13.34 -1.10 -3.49
CA LEU A 203 13.94 0.22 -3.67
C LEU A 203 14.16 0.47 -5.17
N PRO A 204 13.21 1.12 -5.87
CA PRO A 204 13.41 1.53 -7.25
C PRO A 204 14.30 2.77 -7.30
N LEU A 205 14.99 2.93 -8.43
CA LEU A 205 15.88 4.04 -8.72
C LEU A 205 15.38 4.74 -9.98
N GLY A 206 15.11 6.04 -9.89
CA GLY A 206 14.65 6.85 -11.02
C GLY A 206 15.61 6.85 -12.19
N GLU A 207 15.17 7.33 -13.36
CA GLU A 207 16.03 7.50 -14.54
C GLU A 207 17.21 8.44 -14.29
N ASP A 208 17.10 9.31 -13.29
CA ASP A 208 18.13 10.29 -12.89
C ASP A 208 18.83 9.92 -11.57
N ALA A 209 18.77 8.64 -11.19
CA ALA A 209 19.36 8.16 -9.94
C ALA A 209 20.90 8.15 -9.98
N SER A 210 21.50 8.52 -8.85
CA SER A 210 22.95 8.51 -8.63
C SER A 210 23.37 7.47 -7.59
N PHE A 211 24.68 7.16 -7.51
CA PHE A 211 25.19 6.29 -6.46
C PHE A 211 24.95 6.87 -5.05
N GLU A 212 25.02 8.19 -4.91
CA GLU A 212 24.69 8.90 -3.69
C GLU A 212 23.24 8.63 -3.26
N ASP A 213 22.30 8.55 -4.20
CA ASP A 213 20.88 8.31 -3.87
C ASP A 213 20.69 6.94 -3.20
N LEU A 214 21.38 5.90 -3.71
CA LEU A 214 21.39 4.57 -3.11
C LEU A 214 22.08 4.59 -1.74
N ARG A 215 23.29 5.17 -1.67
CA ARG A 215 24.07 5.22 -0.43
C ARG A 215 23.30 5.93 0.68
N ASP A 216 22.77 7.10 0.38
CA ASP A 216 22.09 7.95 1.35
C ASP A 216 20.80 7.27 1.83
N TYR A 217 20.07 6.54 0.95
CA TYR A 217 18.94 5.71 1.39
C TYR A 217 19.40 4.62 2.36
N LEU A 218 20.43 3.83 2.02
CA LEU A 218 20.92 2.74 2.88
C LEU A 218 21.43 3.25 4.23
N GLU A 219 22.07 4.42 4.26
CA GLU A 219 22.52 5.06 5.50
C GLU A 219 21.33 5.47 6.39
N ARG A 220 20.31 6.13 5.82
CA ARG A 220 19.08 6.47 6.55
C ARG A 220 18.39 5.21 7.08
N ASP A 221 18.33 4.17 6.26
CA ASP A 221 17.71 2.89 6.59
C ASP A 221 18.43 2.20 7.78
N VAL A 222 19.78 2.23 7.81
CA VAL A 222 20.57 1.75 8.95
C VAL A 222 20.26 2.56 10.21
N ASN A 223 20.23 3.90 10.11
CA ASN A 223 19.99 4.80 11.24
C ASN A 223 18.66 4.53 11.96
N TYR A 224 17.69 3.94 11.27
CA TYR A 224 16.36 3.60 11.80
C TYR A 224 16.06 2.09 11.83
N SER A 225 17.10 1.25 11.96
CA SER A 225 16.96 -0.21 12.02
C SER A 225 16.12 -0.75 13.18
N LEU A 226 16.01 0.00 14.28
CA LEU A 226 15.12 -0.34 15.42
C LEU A 226 13.74 0.33 15.30
N GLY A 227 13.41 0.82 14.11
CA GLY A 227 12.24 1.64 13.85
C GLY A 227 12.41 3.08 14.32
N PHE A 228 11.52 3.95 13.84
CA PHE A 228 11.48 5.37 14.20
C PHE A 228 10.16 5.70 14.91
N PRO A 229 10.14 6.70 15.80
CA PRO A 229 8.94 7.01 16.59
C PRO A 229 7.80 7.54 15.73
N MET A 230 6.57 7.11 16.02
CA MET A 230 5.37 7.78 15.52
C MET A 230 5.12 9.06 16.32
N ASN A 231 5.50 10.22 15.80
CA ASN A 231 5.32 11.51 16.46
C ASN A 231 4.03 12.20 16.03
N GLU A 232 3.96 12.57 14.75
CA GLU A 232 2.82 13.27 14.16
C GLU A 232 2.54 12.70 12.76
N ALA A 233 1.29 12.79 12.33
CA ALA A 233 0.84 12.41 11.00
C ALA A 233 0.46 13.64 10.18
N TYR A 234 0.61 13.52 8.87
CA TYR A 234 0.06 14.42 7.87
C TYR A 234 -1.02 13.67 7.07
N GLY A 235 -2.20 14.27 6.94
CA GLY A 235 -3.30 13.68 6.20
C GLY A 235 -3.97 14.70 5.27
N GLN A 236 -4.10 14.35 4.00
CA GLN A 236 -4.69 15.21 2.98
C GLN A 236 -5.63 14.39 2.08
N CYS A 237 -6.84 14.90 1.84
CA CYS A 237 -7.83 14.19 1.05
C CYS A 237 -8.72 15.10 0.19
N ASP A 238 -9.41 14.47 -0.76
CA ASP A 238 -10.45 15.11 -1.55
C ASP A 238 -11.72 15.36 -0.70
N PRO A 239 -12.37 16.52 -0.83
CA PRO A 239 -13.60 16.88 -0.14
C PRO A 239 -14.76 15.91 -0.33
N HIS A 240 -14.80 15.20 -1.46
CA HIS A 240 -15.81 14.18 -1.76
C HIS A 240 -15.59 12.87 -1.01
N TRP A 241 -14.43 12.69 -0.38
CA TRP A 241 -14.07 11.47 0.35
C TRP A 241 -13.73 11.75 1.81
N LYS A 242 -13.96 12.97 2.31
CA LYS A 242 -13.52 13.40 3.65
C LYS A 242 -14.06 12.54 4.80
N LYS A 243 -15.29 12.03 4.73
CA LYS A 243 -15.84 11.12 5.74
C LYS A 243 -15.17 9.75 5.64
N VAL A 244 -15.00 9.22 4.44
CA VAL A 244 -14.27 7.96 4.18
C VAL A 244 -12.83 8.06 4.67
N SER A 245 -12.07 9.07 4.24
CA SER A 245 -10.68 9.30 4.66
C SER A 245 -10.57 9.50 6.18
N SER A 246 -11.56 10.15 6.81
CA SER A 246 -11.59 10.27 8.26
C SER A 246 -11.93 8.96 8.98
N ARG A 247 -12.60 8.00 8.33
CA ARG A 247 -12.80 6.64 8.83
C ARG A 247 -11.51 5.83 8.67
N VAL A 248 -10.81 5.95 7.55
CA VAL A 248 -9.50 5.33 7.30
C VAL A 248 -8.47 5.81 8.32
N ALA A 249 -8.37 7.12 8.53
CA ALA A 249 -7.43 7.73 9.48
C ALA A 249 -7.91 7.68 10.95
N ASN A 250 -8.92 6.88 11.29
CA ASN A 250 -9.51 6.90 12.64
C ASN A 250 -8.49 6.60 13.75
N ASP A 251 -7.55 5.66 13.52
CA ASP A 251 -6.54 5.32 14.52
C ASP A 251 -5.54 6.48 14.73
N LEU A 252 -5.27 7.26 13.69
CA LEU A 252 -4.46 8.49 13.79
C LEU A 252 -5.17 9.57 14.60
N LEU A 253 -6.49 9.68 14.44
CA LEU A 253 -7.32 10.61 15.20
C LEU A 253 -7.43 10.22 16.67
N GLN A 254 -7.68 8.93 16.96
CA GLN A 254 -7.75 8.42 18.33
C GLN A 254 -6.40 8.49 19.05
N GLY A 255 -5.31 8.26 18.33
CA GLY A 255 -3.94 8.44 18.82
C GLY A 255 -3.50 9.90 18.94
N ASN A 256 -4.33 10.87 18.53
CA ASN A 256 -4.01 12.30 18.51
C ASN A 256 -2.73 12.63 17.71
N TYR A 257 -2.45 11.85 16.66
CA TYR A 257 -1.27 12.04 15.81
C TYR A 257 -1.46 13.12 14.75
N LEU A 258 -2.71 13.41 14.34
CA LEU A 258 -3.00 14.50 13.40
C LEU A 258 -3.05 15.85 14.14
N ARG A 259 -2.28 16.83 13.63
CA ARG A 259 -2.16 18.19 14.19
C ARG A 259 -3.50 18.91 14.25
N ASP A 260 -3.70 19.73 15.28
CA ASP A 260 -4.88 20.61 15.32
C ASP A 260 -4.72 21.76 14.31
N LEU A 261 -5.55 21.75 13.28
CA LEU A 261 -5.50 22.70 12.17
C LEU A 261 -6.24 24.01 12.47
N GLY A 262 -7.05 24.09 13.54
CA GLY A 262 -7.89 25.26 13.81
C GLY A 262 -7.12 26.57 14.08
N ASN A 263 -5.83 26.47 14.41
CA ASN A 263 -4.93 27.63 14.56
C ASN A 263 -4.31 28.11 13.24
N TYR A 264 -4.35 27.27 12.19
CA TYR A 264 -3.68 27.51 10.91
C TYR A 264 -4.68 27.80 9.79
N LEU A 265 -5.87 27.20 9.86
CA LEU A 265 -6.85 27.17 8.79
C LEU A 265 -8.26 27.47 9.28
N SER A 266 -9.08 28.05 8.38
CA SER A 266 -10.53 28.09 8.59
C SER A 266 -11.12 26.68 8.55
N ALA A 267 -12.22 26.48 9.27
CA ALA A 267 -12.93 25.19 9.35
C ALA A 267 -13.37 24.63 7.98
N ASP A 268 -13.44 25.45 6.94
CA ASP A 268 -13.79 25.02 5.58
C ASP A 268 -12.66 24.27 4.86
N TYR A 269 -11.42 24.33 5.38
CA TYR A 269 -10.22 23.80 4.72
C TYR A 269 -9.78 22.45 5.29
N TYR A 270 -10.46 21.95 6.32
CA TYR A 270 -10.15 20.67 6.93
C TYR A 270 -11.40 19.95 7.41
N TYR A 271 -11.31 18.63 7.55
CA TYR A 271 -12.35 17.80 8.16
C TYR A 271 -11.70 16.81 9.12
N ASN A 272 -12.07 16.86 10.41
CA ASN A 272 -11.42 16.06 11.45
C ASN A 272 -9.90 16.10 11.35
N ARG A 273 -9.30 17.30 11.24
CA ARG A 273 -7.84 17.51 11.10
C ARG A 273 -7.19 16.95 9.83
N LEU A 274 -7.95 16.37 8.90
CA LEU A 274 -7.47 16.08 7.54
C LEU A 274 -7.60 17.33 6.67
N ILE A 275 -6.55 17.66 5.95
CA ILE A 275 -6.52 18.80 5.03
C ILE A 275 -7.35 18.47 3.80
N LEU A 276 -8.26 19.38 3.41
CA LEU A 276 -9.10 19.19 2.25
C LEU A 276 -8.51 19.90 1.02
N SER A 277 -8.35 19.19 -0.08
CA SER A 277 -7.80 19.72 -1.33
C SER A 277 -8.85 19.73 -2.43
N PRO A 278 -9.05 20.85 -3.14
CA PRO A 278 -8.05 21.88 -3.40
C PRO A 278 -8.33 23.16 -2.62
N MET A 279 -8.95 23.10 -1.44
CA MET A 279 -9.00 24.27 -0.56
C MET A 279 -7.58 24.66 -0.12
N ILE A 280 -6.73 23.66 0.06
CA ILE A 280 -5.27 23.81 -0.02
C ILE A 280 -4.79 23.30 -1.39
N VAL A 281 -4.01 24.14 -2.07
CA VAL A 281 -3.35 23.88 -3.36
C VAL A 281 -1.85 24.13 -3.21
N GLU A 282 -1.08 23.75 -4.23
CA GLU A 282 0.37 23.98 -4.33
C GLU A 282 0.80 25.37 -3.80
N GLY A 283 0.13 26.43 -4.25
CA GLY A 283 0.49 27.82 -3.92
C GLY A 283 0.37 28.21 -2.43
N ASN A 284 -0.43 27.50 -1.62
CA ASN A 284 -0.57 27.74 -0.18
C ASN A 284 -0.25 26.52 0.69
N LEU A 285 0.17 25.40 0.08
CA LEU A 285 0.52 24.15 0.76
C LEU A 285 1.64 24.34 1.79
N HIS A 286 2.62 25.21 1.51
CA HIS A 286 3.73 25.53 2.43
C HIS A 286 3.27 26.02 3.82
N GLN A 287 2.03 26.48 3.98
CA GLN A 287 1.49 26.94 5.27
C GLN A 287 1.07 25.78 6.17
N VAL A 288 0.83 24.59 5.59
CA VAL A 288 0.20 23.46 6.27
C VAL A 288 0.92 22.14 6.07
N PHE A 289 1.78 22.03 5.05
CA PHE A 289 2.61 20.87 4.84
C PHE A 289 3.50 20.63 6.06
N HIS A 290 3.55 19.38 6.51
CA HIS A 290 4.25 19.03 7.73
C HIS A 290 5.50 18.24 7.39
N THR A 291 6.61 18.93 7.14
CA THR A 291 7.90 18.34 6.74
C THR A 291 8.45 17.29 7.72
N ASN A 292 7.99 17.30 8.96
CA ASN A 292 8.51 16.47 10.06
C ASN A 292 7.52 15.35 10.46
N ALA A 293 6.46 15.12 9.67
CA ALA A 293 5.51 14.06 9.94
C ALA A 293 6.18 12.68 9.82
N SER A 294 5.86 11.77 10.73
CA SER A 294 6.31 10.38 10.71
C SER A 294 5.49 9.51 9.75
N LEU A 295 4.27 9.95 9.42
CA LEU A 295 3.37 9.25 8.50
C LEU A 295 2.64 10.27 7.61
N TYR A 296 2.67 10.05 6.31
CA TYR A 296 1.90 10.81 5.33
C TYR A 296 0.80 9.93 4.73
N TYR A 297 -0.44 10.41 4.80
CA TYR A 297 -1.61 9.76 4.25
C TYR A 297 -2.27 10.63 3.18
N PHE A 298 -2.37 10.11 1.96
CA PHE A 298 -3.00 10.79 0.82
C PHE A 298 -4.19 10.00 0.30
N ASN A 299 -5.37 10.63 0.27
CA ASN A 299 -6.56 10.11 -0.43
C ASN A 299 -7.05 11.19 -1.40
N LEU A 300 -6.30 11.31 -2.50
CA LEU A 300 -6.41 12.35 -3.52
C LEU A 300 -6.43 11.70 -4.91
N HIS A 301 -6.77 12.49 -5.92
CA HIS A 301 -6.72 12.05 -7.30
C HIS A 301 -5.27 11.91 -7.79
N GLY A 302 -4.99 10.82 -8.52
CA GLY A 302 -3.73 10.61 -9.26
C GLY A 302 -3.96 10.39 -10.76
N GLY A 303 -2.89 10.27 -11.53
CA GLY A 303 -3.00 10.15 -12.99
C GLY A 303 -1.84 9.41 -13.64
N GLU A 304 -2.12 8.82 -14.80
CA GLU A 304 -1.18 7.98 -15.54
C GLU A 304 -0.04 8.77 -16.21
N GLY A 305 -0.40 9.94 -16.76
CA GLY A 305 0.48 10.71 -17.64
C GLY A 305 1.76 11.13 -16.96
N ARG A 306 2.86 11.22 -17.72
CA ARG A 306 4.16 11.69 -17.20
C ARG A 306 4.07 13.06 -16.50
N GLU A 307 3.20 13.95 -16.99
CA GLU A 307 2.97 15.27 -16.41
C GLU A 307 1.97 15.26 -15.25
N SER A 308 1.29 14.14 -15.00
CA SER A 308 0.47 13.90 -13.80
C SER A 308 1.36 13.52 -12.61
N ARG A 309 2.39 14.34 -12.36
CA ARG A 309 3.50 14.07 -11.45
C ARG A 309 3.14 14.09 -9.96
N GLY A 310 2.03 14.73 -9.61
CA GLY A 310 1.56 14.94 -8.24
C GLY A 310 0.12 14.45 -8.04
N TYR A 311 -0.47 14.84 -6.92
CA TYR A 311 -1.86 14.55 -6.60
C TYR A 311 -2.72 15.79 -6.66
N ALA A 312 -4.01 15.59 -6.93
CA ALA A 312 -4.96 16.66 -7.15
C ALA A 312 -6.25 16.45 -6.37
N GLY A 313 -7.02 17.53 -6.21
CA GLY A 313 -8.35 17.50 -5.60
C GLY A 313 -9.38 18.31 -6.36
N VAL A 314 -10.66 18.04 -6.11
CA VAL A 314 -11.83 18.67 -6.77
C VAL A 314 -12.60 19.57 -5.80
N MET A 315 -12.92 20.79 -6.24
CA MET A 315 -13.76 21.70 -5.46
C MET A 315 -15.24 21.27 -5.48
N LEU A 316 -15.86 21.14 -4.29
CA LEU A 316 -17.28 20.75 -4.13
C LEU A 316 -18.28 21.60 -4.93
N ASN A 317 -18.02 22.90 -5.07
CA ASN A 317 -18.96 23.85 -5.69
C ASN A 317 -18.51 24.37 -7.06
N LYS A 318 -17.46 23.76 -7.62
CA LYS A 318 -16.73 24.23 -8.81
C LYS A 318 -16.14 23.04 -9.59
N GLU A 319 -16.90 21.94 -9.66
CA GLU A 319 -16.46 20.71 -10.33
C GLU A 319 -16.09 20.95 -11.81
N GLU A 320 -16.67 21.95 -12.46
CA GLU A 320 -16.38 22.32 -13.86
C GLU A 320 -14.94 22.79 -14.11
N TYR A 321 -14.22 23.19 -13.04
CA TYR A 321 -12.80 23.53 -13.10
C TYR A 321 -11.90 22.29 -13.11
N GLY A 322 -12.44 21.15 -12.67
CA GLY A 322 -11.75 19.88 -12.53
C GLY A 322 -10.73 19.82 -11.40
N ALA A 323 -9.80 18.87 -11.52
CA ALA A 323 -8.70 18.70 -10.57
C ALA A 323 -7.82 19.94 -10.56
N LEU A 324 -7.46 20.36 -9.36
CA LEU A 324 -6.36 21.28 -9.18
C LEU A 324 -5.20 20.58 -8.49
N PRO A 325 -3.95 20.82 -8.93
CA PRO A 325 -2.76 20.33 -8.25
C PRO A 325 -2.80 20.68 -6.76
N ALA A 326 -2.70 19.66 -5.93
CA ALA A 326 -2.78 19.77 -4.48
C ALA A 326 -1.39 19.62 -3.84
N ILE A 327 -0.62 18.63 -4.31
CA ILE A 327 0.73 18.34 -3.85
C ILE A 327 1.55 17.74 -4.99
N GLU A 328 2.84 18.04 -5.02
CA GLU A 328 3.76 17.64 -6.09
C GLU A 328 5.08 17.09 -5.51
N PRO A 329 5.89 16.37 -6.32
CA PRO A 329 7.10 15.69 -5.86
C PRO A 329 8.08 16.59 -5.08
N GLU A 330 8.21 17.86 -5.45
CA GLU A 330 9.08 18.83 -4.78
C GLU A 330 8.74 19.03 -3.30
N HIS A 331 7.46 18.89 -2.93
CA HIS A 331 7.03 19.00 -1.54
C HIS A 331 7.53 17.80 -0.72
N MET A 332 7.44 16.59 -1.27
CA MET A 332 7.98 15.40 -0.62
C MET A 332 9.50 15.49 -0.46
N MET A 333 10.19 16.16 -1.39
CA MET A 333 11.62 16.41 -1.27
C MET A 333 12.02 17.40 -0.15
N THR A 334 11.04 17.99 0.56
CA THR A 334 11.29 18.87 1.72
C THR A 334 11.11 18.17 3.07
N CYS A 335 10.75 16.88 3.09
CA CYS A 335 10.60 16.12 4.34
C CYS A 335 11.94 16.03 5.09
N GLU A 336 11.98 16.44 6.36
CA GLU A 336 13.20 16.55 7.17
C GLU A 336 13.44 15.34 8.09
N GLU A 337 12.40 14.55 8.37
CA GLU A 337 12.42 13.43 9.32
C GLU A 337 12.01 12.11 8.67
N PRO A 338 12.49 10.95 9.19
CA PRO A 338 12.14 9.63 8.69
C PRO A 338 10.62 9.42 8.70
N ASN A 339 10.08 8.90 7.61
CA ASN A 339 8.65 8.74 7.47
C ASN A 339 8.22 7.54 6.62
N ILE A 340 6.95 7.19 6.77
CA ILE A 340 6.23 6.26 5.89
C ILE A 340 5.16 7.05 5.12
N VAL A 341 4.94 6.69 3.86
CA VAL A 341 3.88 7.25 3.03
C VAL A 341 2.91 6.15 2.62
N ILE A 342 1.61 6.40 2.73
CA ILE A 342 0.54 5.57 2.17
C ILE A 342 -0.36 6.46 1.31
N SER A 343 -0.47 6.11 0.03
CA SER A 343 -1.25 6.86 -0.96
C SER A 343 -2.30 5.98 -1.61
N GLU A 344 -3.55 6.45 -1.56
CA GLU A 344 -4.68 5.84 -2.27
C GLU A 344 -4.84 6.36 -3.70
N ALA A 345 -4.00 7.30 -4.15
CA ALA A 345 -4.13 7.92 -5.47
C ALA A 345 -3.82 6.94 -6.61
N CYS A 346 -4.57 7.03 -7.71
CA CYS A 346 -4.30 6.31 -8.95
C CYS A 346 -2.86 6.53 -9.42
N TYR A 347 -2.17 5.46 -9.80
CA TYR A 347 -0.76 5.47 -10.23
C TYR A 347 0.21 6.06 -9.19
N GLY A 348 -0.19 6.18 -7.92
CA GLY A 348 0.63 6.78 -6.86
C GLY A 348 1.96 6.07 -6.60
N GLY A 349 2.07 4.79 -6.96
CA GLY A 349 3.28 3.96 -6.89
C GLY A 349 4.01 3.80 -8.23
N ARG A 350 3.63 4.52 -9.28
CA ARG A 350 4.26 4.41 -10.61
C ARG A 350 5.68 5.01 -10.60
N PHE A 351 6.64 4.28 -11.18
CA PHE A 351 8.04 4.73 -11.30
C PHE A 351 8.73 4.35 -12.60
N ILE A 352 8.22 3.36 -13.34
CA ILE A 352 8.90 2.84 -14.54
C ILE A 352 8.98 3.96 -15.59
N GLY A 353 10.20 4.28 -16.02
CA GLY A 353 10.49 5.35 -16.99
C GLY A 353 10.31 6.77 -16.42
N LEU A 354 10.22 6.92 -15.10
CA LEU A 354 10.08 8.20 -14.41
C LEU A 354 11.35 8.55 -13.64
N ASP A 355 11.51 9.85 -13.38
CA ASP A 355 12.54 10.39 -12.50
C ASP A 355 11.89 10.99 -11.25
N LYS A 356 12.70 11.45 -10.29
CA LYS A 356 12.19 12.03 -9.03
C LYS A 356 11.30 13.27 -9.20
N ARG A 357 11.31 13.97 -10.34
CA ARG A 357 10.41 15.12 -10.59
C ARG A 357 9.06 14.70 -11.15
N HIS A 358 8.94 13.48 -11.65
CA HIS A 358 7.72 12.98 -12.31
C HIS A 358 7.02 11.86 -11.52
N SER A 359 7.53 11.49 -10.34
CA SER A 359 6.92 10.48 -9.48
C SER A 359 6.97 10.90 -8.01
N MET A 360 5.79 10.99 -7.38
CA MET A 360 5.66 11.22 -5.94
C MET A 360 6.43 10.18 -5.12
N MET A 361 6.39 8.92 -5.54
CA MET A 361 7.06 7.82 -4.83
C MET A 361 8.59 7.95 -4.93
N LEU A 362 9.15 8.20 -6.12
CA LEU A 362 10.60 8.37 -6.28
C LEU A 362 11.13 9.59 -5.52
N ALA A 363 10.43 10.74 -5.57
CA ALA A 363 10.78 11.92 -4.78
C ALA A 363 10.76 11.66 -3.27
N SER A 364 9.79 10.87 -2.80
CA SER A 364 9.67 10.52 -1.39
C SER A 364 10.89 9.71 -0.94
N LEU A 365 11.20 8.61 -1.63
CA LEU A 365 12.33 7.73 -1.27
C LEU A 365 13.69 8.40 -1.41
N PHE A 366 13.82 9.35 -2.34
CA PHE A 366 15.03 10.16 -2.52
C PHE A 366 15.37 10.97 -1.25
N THR A 367 14.38 11.31 -0.44
CA THR A 367 14.57 12.06 0.82
C THR A 367 14.32 11.16 2.03
N ASN A 368 13.59 11.61 3.05
CA ASN A 368 13.51 10.90 4.32
C ASN A 368 12.41 9.83 4.38
N THR A 369 11.70 9.54 3.28
CA THR A 369 10.75 8.41 3.28
C THR A 369 11.51 7.08 3.23
N LEU A 370 11.29 6.23 4.24
CA LEU A 370 11.88 4.90 4.33
C LEU A 370 10.96 3.82 3.74
N ALA A 371 9.65 4.07 3.68
CA ALA A 371 8.74 3.20 2.96
C ALA A 371 7.56 3.96 2.36
N PHE A 372 7.14 3.55 1.17
CA PHE A 372 6.03 4.10 0.42
C PHE A 372 5.12 2.97 -0.04
N VAL A 373 3.82 3.11 0.18
CA VAL A 373 2.80 2.19 -0.36
C VAL A 373 1.87 2.96 -1.29
N GLY A 374 1.67 2.45 -2.49
CA GLY A 374 0.76 3.03 -3.47
C GLY A 374 0.47 2.13 -4.66
N SER A 375 -0.57 2.48 -5.41
CA SER A 375 -1.04 1.71 -6.57
C SER A 375 -0.20 1.96 -7.82
N SER A 376 0.09 0.91 -8.60
CA SER A 376 0.68 1.01 -9.93
C SER A 376 -0.34 1.39 -11.02
N ARG A 377 -1.65 1.29 -10.74
CA ARG A 377 -2.75 1.48 -11.69
C ARG A 377 -3.89 2.29 -11.05
N VAL A 378 -5.09 2.23 -11.64
CA VAL A 378 -6.28 2.92 -11.14
C VAL A 378 -6.70 2.35 -9.79
N ALA A 379 -6.43 3.09 -8.72
CA ALA A 379 -6.93 2.79 -7.39
C ALA A 379 -8.43 3.11 -7.29
N TRP A 380 -9.21 2.16 -6.79
CA TRP A 380 -10.63 2.32 -6.54
C TRP A 380 -10.91 2.45 -5.04
N GLY A 381 -11.90 3.25 -4.66
CA GLY A 381 -12.37 3.28 -3.27
C GLY A 381 -13.74 3.94 -3.12
N ALA A 382 -14.24 3.94 -1.89
CA ALA A 382 -15.54 4.47 -1.55
C ALA A 382 -15.59 6.00 -1.67
N VAL A 383 -16.82 6.50 -1.69
CA VAL A 383 -17.19 7.90 -1.84
C VAL A 383 -18.12 8.31 -0.71
N ASP A 384 -18.08 9.58 -0.29
CA ASP A 384 -18.94 10.05 0.78
C ASP A 384 -20.42 10.06 0.34
N ASP A 385 -21.24 9.32 1.07
CA ASP A 385 -22.69 9.45 1.02
C ASP A 385 -23.14 10.67 1.87
N LEU A 386 -23.93 11.56 1.26
CA LEU A 386 -24.52 12.75 1.89
C LEU A 386 -25.37 12.41 3.12
N SER A 387 -26.05 11.26 3.11
CA SER A 387 -26.94 10.81 4.17
C SER A 387 -26.24 10.11 5.34
N SER A 388 -25.01 9.64 5.12
CA SER A 388 -24.28 8.82 6.08
C SER A 388 -23.42 9.66 7.05
N SER A 389 -23.41 9.27 8.32
CA SER A 389 -22.44 9.78 9.31
C SER A 389 -21.07 9.13 9.09
N GLN A 390 -20.00 9.76 9.59
CA GLN A 390 -18.62 9.23 9.47
C GLN A 390 -18.49 7.76 9.92
N SER A 391 -19.07 7.39 11.07
CA SER A 391 -19.00 6.01 11.57
C SER A 391 -19.79 4.98 10.75
N ARG A 392 -20.59 5.42 9.78
CA ARG A 392 -21.46 4.58 8.95
C ARG A 392 -21.07 4.59 7.48
N VAL A 393 -20.19 5.48 7.04
CA VAL A 393 -19.71 5.52 5.65
C VAL A 393 -18.93 4.25 5.35
N SER A 394 -19.21 3.57 4.25
CA SER A 394 -18.46 2.37 3.85
C SER A 394 -17.03 2.71 3.44
N VAL A 395 -16.12 1.77 3.64
CA VAL A 395 -14.77 1.75 3.04
C VAL A 395 -14.75 0.66 1.97
N SER A 396 -13.91 0.79 0.96
CA SER A 396 -13.73 -0.25 -0.07
C SER A 396 -12.32 -0.20 -0.64
N TYR A 397 -11.79 -1.37 -1.03
CA TYR A 397 -10.59 -1.48 -1.86
C TYR A 397 -9.39 -0.67 -1.31
N ALA A 398 -8.95 0.41 -1.97
CA ALA A 398 -7.84 1.26 -1.52
C ALA A 398 -8.03 1.79 -0.09
N ASP A 399 -9.27 2.12 0.31
CA ASP A 399 -9.55 2.62 1.66
C ASP A 399 -9.27 1.51 2.71
N ILE A 400 -9.53 0.24 2.36
CA ILE A 400 -9.26 -0.92 3.23
C ILE A 400 -7.74 -1.14 3.32
N ILE A 401 -7.01 -1.05 2.19
CA ILE A 401 -5.55 -1.14 2.20
C ILE A 401 -4.97 -0.09 3.15
N ALA A 402 -5.32 1.18 2.95
CA ALA A 402 -4.78 2.27 3.75
C ALA A 402 -5.13 2.13 5.24
N GLY A 403 -6.39 1.80 5.57
CA GLY A 403 -6.85 1.68 6.95
C GLY A 403 -6.16 0.56 7.70
N TYR A 404 -6.10 -0.65 7.11
CA TYR A 404 -5.44 -1.79 7.74
C TYR A 404 -3.92 -1.65 7.79
N PHE A 405 -3.31 -1.04 6.77
CA PHE A 405 -1.88 -0.76 6.77
C PHE A 405 -1.51 0.20 7.91
N ILE A 406 -2.22 1.33 8.03
CA ILE A 406 -2.03 2.31 9.11
C ILE A 406 -2.22 1.64 10.48
N ASN A 407 -3.29 0.87 10.64
CA ASN A 407 -3.54 0.14 11.89
C ASN A 407 -2.40 -0.82 12.24
N ALA A 408 -1.87 -1.55 11.26
CA ALA A 408 -0.80 -2.53 11.48
C ALA A 408 0.55 -1.86 11.81
N ILE A 409 0.97 -0.81 11.10
CA ILE A 409 2.23 -0.12 11.43
C ILE A 409 2.17 0.53 12.82
N LEU A 410 1.01 1.04 13.25
CA LEU A 410 0.80 1.57 14.61
C LEU A 410 0.83 0.48 15.69
N GLN A 411 0.68 -0.80 15.31
CA GLN A 411 0.86 -1.94 16.21
C GLN A 411 2.31 -2.47 16.23
N GLY A 412 3.22 -1.87 15.47
CA GLY A 412 4.63 -2.24 15.41
C GLY A 412 4.95 -3.40 14.47
N TYR A 413 4.05 -3.75 13.54
CA TYR A 413 4.39 -4.66 12.43
C TYR A 413 5.39 -3.99 11.49
N THR A 414 6.20 -4.78 10.78
CA THR A 414 6.98 -4.27 9.66
C THR A 414 6.05 -3.75 8.55
N VAL A 415 6.53 -2.82 7.73
CA VAL A 415 5.75 -2.29 6.60
C VAL A 415 5.31 -3.38 5.63
N ALA A 416 6.11 -4.43 5.42
CA ALA A 416 5.73 -5.52 4.53
C ALA A 416 4.69 -6.48 5.15
N GLU A 417 4.77 -6.74 6.46
CA GLU A 417 3.71 -7.45 7.18
C GLU A 417 2.41 -6.64 7.21
N ALA A 418 2.50 -5.33 7.41
CA ALA A 418 1.34 -4.44 7.40
C ALA A 418 0.61 -4.47 6.05
N LEU A 419 1.35 -4.44 4.93
CA LEU A 419 0.75 -4.54 3.59
C LEU A 419 0.15 -5.94 3.36
N PHE A 420 0.78 -7.00 3.85
CA PHE A 420 0.24 -8.36 3.79
C PHE A 420 -1.10 -8.47 4.54
N ILE A 421 -1.17 -7.95 5.77
CA ILE A 421 -2.41 -7.91 6.58
C ILE A 421 -3.50 -7.13 5.82
N ALA A 422 -3.15 -5.98 5.25
CA ALA A 422 -4.07 -5.14 4.51
C ALA A 422 -4.65 -5.83 3.26
N ARG A 423 -3.80 -6.54 2.49
CA ARG A 423 -4.25 -7.37 1.35
C ARG A 423 -5.20 -8.48 1.78
N GLY A 424 -4.91 -9.15 2.90
CA GLY A 424 -5.79 -10.16 3.48
C GLY A 424 -7.16 -9.58 3.86
N ALA A 425 -7.18 -8.38 4.46
CA ALA A 425 -8.41 -7.69 4.81
C ALA A 425 -9.27 -7.35 3.57
N VAL A 426 -8.65 -6.88 2.49
CA VAL A 426 -9.36 -6.63 1.22
C VAL A 426 -10.05 -7.90 0.70
N LEU A 427 -9.37 -9.05 0.72
CA LEU A 427 -9.96 -10.33 0.30
C LEU A 427 -11.08 -10.81 1.23
N GLN A 428 -10.99 -10.53 2.53
CA GLN A 428 -11.99 -10.94 3.53
C GLN A 428 -13.24 -10.04 3.55
N GLU A 429 -13.09 -8.75 3.27
CA GLU A 429 -14.18 -7.77 3.33
C GLU A 429 -14.94 -7.60 2.01
N THR A 430 -14.49 -8.24 0.93
CA THR A 430 -15.09 -8.15 -0.39
C THR A 430 -15.61 -9.51 -0.86
N VAL A 431 -16.27 -9.54 -2.02
CA VAL A 431 -16.80 -10.80 -2.58
C VAL A 431 -15.64 -11.59 -3.21
N PRO A 432 -15.44 -12.86 -2.84
CA PRO A 432 -14.43 -13.70 -3.49
C PRO A 432 -14.62 -13.76 -5.01
N GLY A 433 -13.55 -13.51 -5.75
CA GLY A 433 -13.59 -13.44 -7.23
C GLY A 433 -13.89 -12.06 -7.80
N ASP A 434 -14.16 -11.03 -7.00
CA ASP A 434 -14.35 -9.64 -7.46
C ASP A 434 -13.08 -9.14 -8.17
N PRO A 435 -13.15 -8.78 -9.48
CA PRO A 435 -12.00 -8.28 -10.22
C PRO A 435 -11.33 -7.05 -9.60
N HIS A 436 -12.08 -6.15 -8.95
CA HIS A 436 -11.50 -4.96 -8.33
C HIS A 436 -10.75 -5.32 -7.05
N THR A 437 -11.20 -6.37 -6.34
CA THR A 437 -10.47 -6.91 -5.19
C THR A 437 -9.12 -7.44 -5.62
N ALA A 438 -9.08 -8.29 -6.65
CA ALA A 438 -7.84 -8.82 -7.18
C ALA A 438 -6.91 -7.72 -7.70
N LEU A 439 -7.45 -6.76 -8.46
CA LEU A 439 -6.71 -5.57 -8.91
C LEU A 439 -6.07 -4.85 -7.72
N THR A 440 -6.85 -4.48 -6.71
CA THR A 440 -6.39 -3.74 -5.53
C THR A 440 -5.25 -4.48 -4.81
N VAL A 441 -5.36 -5.80 -4.64
CA VAL A 441 -4.36 -6.61 -3.94
C VAL A 441 -3.02 -6.60 -4.67
N VAL A 442 -3.02 -6.67 -6.00
CA VAL A 442 -1.79 -6.77 -6.79
C VAL A 442 -1.18 -5.40 -7.13
N GLU A 443 -1.99 -4.36 -7.32
CA GLU A 443 -1.51 -3.05 -7.79
C GLU A 443 -0.85 -2.23 -6.68
N PHE A 444 -1.27 -2.42 -5.43
CA PHE A 444 -0.65 -1.78 -4.28
C PHE A 444 0.67 -2.47 -3.95
N ASN A 445 1.77 -1.76 -4.16
CA ASN A 445 3.13 -2.27 -3.94
C ASN A 445 3.79 -1.54 -2.77
N LEU A 446 4.76 -2.21 -2.14
CA LEU A 446 5.62 -1.62 -1.12
C LEU A 446 6.97 -1.24 -1.74
N PHE A 447 7.33 0.03 -1.57
CA PHE A 447 8.63 0.55 -1.95
C PHE A 447 9.43 0.94 -0.70
N GLY A 448 10.71 0.59 -0.64
CA GLY A 448 11.58 0.68 0.54
C GLY A 448 11.94 -0.69 1.12
N ASP A 449 12.71 -0.68 2.21
CA ASP A 449 13.11 -1.90 2.93
C ASP A 449 11.88 -2.52 3.61
N PRO A 450 11.58 -3.82 3.35
CA PRO A 450 10.39 -4.47 3.87
C PRO A 450 10.36 -4.64 5.40
N MET A 451 11.50 -4.52 6.07
CA MET A 451 11.65 -4.68 7.52
C MET A 451 11.55 -3.36 8.31
N ILE A 452 11.27 -2.23 7.66
CA ILE A 452 11.06 -0.95 8.36
C ILE A 452 9.88 -1.07 9.33
N THR A 453 10.06 -0.52 10.52
CA THR A 453 9.05 -0.51 11.60
C THR A 453 8.85 0.90 12.14
N MET A 454 7.67 1.12 12.72
CA MET A 454 7.30 2.36 13.38
C MET A 454 6.99 2.10 14.85
N ASN A 455 7.59 2.88 15.74
CA ASN A 455 7.45 2.77 17.18
C ASN A 455 6.33 3.69 17.66
N ALA A 456 5.10 3.20 17.69
CA ALA A 456 3.97 3.95 18.25
C ALA A 456 3.90 3.81 19.77
N LEU A 457 3.54 4.90 20.47
CA LEU A 457 3.28 4.92 21.92
C LEU A 457 1.95 4.24 22.27
N THR A 458 1.77 2.98 21.89
CA THR A 458 0.67 2.18 22.44
C THR A 458 1.17 1.49 23.70
N SER A 459 0.36 1.47 24.76
CA SER A 459 0.62 0.73 26.02
C SER A 459 0.66 -0.80 25.83
N LEU A 460 0.66 -1.26 24.58
CA LEU A 460 0.88 -2.64 24.18
C LEU A 460 2.39 -2.81 24.06
N LYS A 461 2.96 -3.69 24.89
CA LYS A 461 4.37 -4.10 24.78
C LYS A 461 4.67 -4.38 23.30
N SER A 462 5.66 -3.68 22.74
CA SER A 462 6.27 -3.99 21.45
C SER A 462 6.99 -5.34 21.54
N GLY A 463 6.22 -6.43 21.59
CA GLY A 463 6.74 -7.72 21.18
C GLY A 463 6.60 -7.74 19.68
N ASN A 464 7.69 -7.92 18.93
CA ASN A 464 7.68 -8.16 17.49
C ASN A 464 6.59 -9.21 17.18
N LYS A 465 5.42 -8.77 16.74
CA LYS A 465 4.33 -9.67 16.37
C LYS A 465 4.68 -10.15 14.98
N MET A 466 5.32 -11.30 14.90
CA MET A 466 5.65 -11.87 13.59
C MET A 466 4.37 -12.41 12.96
N THR A 467 4.04 -11.94 11.77
CA THR A 467 2.91 -12.45 11.00
C THR A 467 3.31 -13.77 10.36
N ARG A 468 2.44 -14.79 10.47
CA ARG A 468 2.64 -16.03 9.70
C ARG A 468 2.35 -15.75 8.24
N LYS A 469 3.26 -16.13 7.35
CA LYS A 469 3.09 -16.02 5.89
C LYS A 469 2.14 -17.09 5.34
N THR A 470 0.91 -17.10 5.82
CA THR A 470 -0.12 -18.02 5.34
C THR A 470 -0.70 -17.53 4.02
N ALA A 471 -1.50 -18.37 3.37
CA ALA A 471 -2.35 -17.95 2.27
C ALA A 471 -3.19 -16.71 2.64
N LEU A 472 -3.34 -15.80 1.67
CA LEU A 472 -4.16 -14.59 1.80
C LEU A 472 -5.67 -14.91 1.73
N ALA A 473 -6.02 -16.01 1.07
CA ALA A 473 -7.36 -16.57 0.98
C ALA A 473 -7.38 -18.03 1.46
N GLU A 474 -8.50 -18.50 2.00
CA GLU A 474 -8.65 -19.90 2.42
C GLU A 474 -8.62 -20.84 1.20
N GLN A 475 -8.01 -22.02 1.33
CA GLN A 475 -7.83 -22.98 0.21
C GLN A 475 -9.14 -23.43 -0.45
N ASP A 476 -10.24 -23.52 0.32
CA ASP A 476 -11.55 -23.95 -0.18
C ASP A 476 -12.41 -22.78 -0.73
N THR A 477 -11.84 -21.57 -0.81
CA THR A 477 -12.57 -20.40 -1.31
C THR A 477 -12.89 -20.56 -2.79
N GLN A 478 -14.17 -20.46 -3.16
CA GLN A 478 -14.60 -20.46 -4.56
C GLN A 478 -14.31 -19.11 -5.21
N ILE A 479 -13.04 -18.90 -5.60
CA ILE A 479 -12.54 -17.69 -6.25
C ILE A 479 -12.88 -17.69 -7.74
N GLY A 480 -13.15 -16.50 -8.28
CA GLY A 480 -13.39 -16.26 -9.70
C GLY A 480 -14.83 -15.88 -10.03
N CYS A 481 -15.01 -15.32 -11.23
CA CYS A 481 -16.32 -14.95 -11.75
C CYS A 481 -16.36 -15.05 -13.29
N THR A 482 -17.57 -15.08 -13.83
CA THR A 482 -17.83 -14.80 -15.24
C THR A 482 -18.50 -13.44 -15.38
N ILE A 483 -18.10 -12.68 -16.40
CA ILE A 483 -18.57 -11.32 -16.66
C ILE A 483 -19.22 -11.31 -18.06
N GLU A 484 -20.46 -10.86 -18.12
CA GLU A 484 -21.22 -10.72 -19.37
C GLU A 484 -21.65 -9.27 -19.54
N LYS A 485 -21.36 -8.68 -20.71
CA LYS A 485 -21.87 -7.34 -21.06
C LYS A 485 -23.35 -7.43 -21.40
N VAL A 486 -24.17 -6.64 -20.71
CA VAL A 486 -25.61 -6.58 -20.96
C VAL A 486 -25.85 -5.69 -22.18
N GLY A 487 -26.23 -6.28 -23.31
CA GLY A 487 -26.53 -5.55 -24.54
C GLY A 487 -27.86 -4.79 -24.49
N HIS A 488 -27.92 -3.61 -25.11
CA HIS A 488 -29.16 -2.86 -25.33
C HIS A 488 -29.53 -2.92 -26.82
N GLY A 489 -30.68 -3.50 -27.18
CA GLY A 489 -31.09 -3.64 -28.57
C GLY A 489 -32.60 -3.71 -28.77
N THR A 490 -33.15 -2.79 -29.57
CA THR A 490 -34.57 -2.77 -29.95
C THR A 490 -34.83 -3.70 -31.14
N GLY A 491 -35.21 -4.97 -30.88
CA GLY A 491 -35.67 -5.93 -31.89
C GLY A 491 -37.12 -6.37 -31.65
N LYS A 492 -37.93 -6.56 -32.71
CA LYS A 492 -39.38 -6.86 -32.63
C LYS A 492 -39.73 -8.30 -33.07
N GLY A 493 -40.52 -9.03 -32.26
CA GLY A 493 -41.49 -10.05 -32.73
C GLY A 493 -41.55 -11.47 -32.13
N SER A 494 -40.60 -11.93 -31.29
CA SER A 494 -40.44 -13.32 -30.84
C SER A 494 -40.44 -13.45 -29.30
N ILE A 495 -40.59 -14.68 -28.77
CA ILE A 495 -40.46 -14.95 -27.31
C ILE A 495 -39.10 -14.52 -26.78
N LEU A 496 -38.04 -14.69 -27.57
CA LEU A 496 -36.70 -14.20 -27.22
C LEU A 496 -36.67 -12.67 -27.08
N GLU A 497 -37.50 -11.95 -27.84
CA GLU A 497 -37.62 -10.49 -27.75
C GLU A 497 -38.55 -10.03 -26.63
N GLN A 498 -39.56 -10.80 -26.23
CA GLN A 498 -40.33 -10.51 -25.02
C GLN A 498 -39.44 -10.65 -23.77
N VAL A 499 -38.60 -11.69 -23.74
CA VAL A 499 -37.61 -11.87 -22.68
C VAL A 499 -36.56 -10.75 -22.72
N ARG A 500 -36.01 -10.41 -23.90
CA ARG A 500 -35.08 -9.26 -24.04
C ARG A 500 -35.73 -7.94 -23.63
N GLY A 501 -36.96 -7.67 -24.07
CA GLY A 501 -37.70 -6.45 -23.73
C GLY A 501 -38.06 -6.35 -22.24
N ALA A 502 -38.34 -7.47 -21.56
CA ALA A 502 -38.55 -7.50 -20.11
C ALA A 502 -37.23 -7.32 -19.34
N VAL A 503 -36.13 -7.90 -19.83
CA VAL A 503 -34.77 -7.65 -19.29
C VAL A 503 -34.40 -6.18 -19.49
N ASP A 504 -34.63 -5.61 -20.66
CA ASP A 504 -34.40 -4.19 -20.94
C ASP A 504 -35.24 -3.29 -20.04
N ALA A 505 -36.53 -3.61 -19.82
CA ALA A 505 -37.40 -2.86 -18.92
C ALA A 505 -36.95 -2.95 -17.46
N ASN A 506 -36.55 -4.14 -16.99
CA ASN A 506 -36.01 -4.33 -15.65
C ASN A 506 -34.71 -3.55 -15.46
N ILE A 507 -33.76 -3.68 -16.41
CA ILE A 507 -32.50 -2.96 -16.37
C ILE A 507 -32.72 -1.44 -16.42
N GLN A 508 -33.66 -0.95 -17.23
CA GLN A 508 -34.04 0.46 -17.23
C GLN A 508 -34.65 0.92 -15.90
N GLN A 509 -35.47 0.09 -15.25
CA GLN A 509 -36.01 0.39 -13.92
C GLN A 509 -34.92 0.43 -12.84
N ILE A 510 -33.98 -0.52 -12.87
CA ILE A 510 -32.81 -0.53 -11.98
C ILE A 510 -31.97 0.72 -12.23
N HIS A 511 -31.67 1.04 -13.50
CA HIS A 511 -30.92 2.24 -13.86
C HIS A 511 -31.62 3.53 -13.37
N ALA A 512 -32.94 3.64 -13.51
CA ALA A 512 -33.69 4.78 -12.98
C ALA A 512 -33.61 4.87 -11.45
N THR A 513 -33.65 3.71 -10.76
CA THR A 513 -33.48 3.63 -9.30
C THR A 513 -32.08 4.08 -8.89
N ILE A 514 -31.04 3.63 -9.61
CA ILE A 514 -29.66 4.04 -9.40
C ILE A 514 -29.52 5.54 -9.64
N GLY A 515 -30.06 6.08 -10.73
CA GLY A 515 -30.01 7.51 -11.04
C GLY A 515 -30.62 8.37 -9.93
N GLN A 516 -31.78 7.97 -9.39
CA GLN A 516 -32.40 8.65 -8.26
C GLN A 516 -31.54 8.53 -7.00
N TYR A 517 -30.98 7.36 -6.73
CA TYR A 517 -30.12 7.12 -5.57
C TYR A 517 -28.83 7.95 -5.64
N LEU A 518 -28.15 7.96 -6.79
CA LEU A 518 -26.95 8.75 -7.03
C LEU A 518 -27.20 10.25 -6.89
N TYR A 519 -28.31 10.75 -7.43
CA TYR A 519 -28.70 12.15 -7.27
C TYR A 519 -28.97 12.51 -5.81
N THR A 520 -29.73 11.66 -5.09
CA THR A 520 -30.15 11.94 -3.72
C THR A 520 -29.01 11.84 -2.72
N ASN A 521 -28.12 10.86 -2.88
CA ASN A 521 -27.09 10.54 -1.89
C ASN A 521 -25.71 11.07 -2.26
N TYR A 522 -25.45 11.41 -3.52
CA TYR A 522 -24.13 11.88 -3.99
C TYR A 522 -24.21 13.15 -4.84
N GLY A 523 -25.40 13.68 -5.13
CA GLY A 523 -25.57 14.88 -5.96
C GLY A 523 -25.32 14.68 -7.45
N ILE A 524 -25.12 13.43 -7.90
CA ILE A 524 -24.82 13.12 -9.31
C ILE A 524 -26.10 13.21 -10.14
N LYS A 525 -26.10 14.08 -11.14
CA LYS A 525 -27.25 14.27 -12.04
C LYS A 525 -27.55 12.99 -12.84
N PRO A 526 -28.83 12.69 -13.12
CA PRO A 526 -29.21 11.60 -13.99
C PRO A 526 -28.48 11.68 -15.34
N ARG A 527 -27.91 10.56 -15.79
CA ARG A 527 -27.06 10.48 -16.97
C ARG A 527 -27.15 9.11 -17.64
N PRO A 528 -26.71 8.98 -18.89
CA PRO A 528 -26.54 7.67 -19.51
C PRO A 528 -25.52 6.83 -18.74
N VAL A 529 -25.79 5.53 -18.65
CA VAL A 529 -24.81 4.54 -18.23
C VAL A 529 -23.89 4.23 -19.42
N GLU A 530 -22.60 4.14 -19.17
CA GLU A 530 -21.61 3.80 -20.19
C GLU A 530 -21.65 2.30 -20.50
N GLU A 531 -21.70 1.50 -19.43
CA GLU A 531 -21.68 0.06 -19.52
C GLU A 531 -22.42 -0.60 -18.35
N ILE A 532 -23.07 -1.73 -18.66
CA ILE A 532 -23.67 -2.61 -17.67
C ILE A 532 -23.06 -3.99 -17.81
N LEU A 533 -22.51 -4.50 -16.71
CA LEU A 533 -21.95 -5.85 -16.63
C LEU A 533 -22.80 -6.70 -15.70
N LYS A 534 -23.08 -7.94 -16.10
CA LYS A 534 -23.59 -8.97 -15.21
C LYS A 534 -22.41 -9.83 -14.75
N ILE A 535 -22.21 -9.89 -13.44
CA ILE A 535 -21.14 -10.67 -12.82
C ILE A 535 -21.76 -11.86 -12.12
N LYS A 536 -21.23 -13.06 -12.41
CA LYS A 536 -21.61 -14.31 -11.76
C LYS A 536 -20.39 -14.93 -11.10
N TYR A 537 -20.37 -14.90 -9.78
CA TYR A 537 -19.31 -15.45 -8.96
C TYR A 537 -19.39 -16.97 -8.87
N ASN A 538 -18.24 -17.61 -8.69
CA ASN A 538 -18.14 -19.07 -8.57
C ASN A 538 -18.87 -19.60 -7.31
N ASN A 539 -19.01 -18.78 -6.27
CA ASN A 539 -19.83 -19.05 -5.09
C ASN A 539 -21.36 -19.01 -5.35
N GLY A 540 -21.79 -18.76 -6.59
CA GLY A 540 -23.19 -18.71 -6.99
C GLY A 540 -23.86 -17.35 -6.82
N GLN A 541 -23.19 -16.34 -6.24
CA GLN A 541 -23.71 -14.98 -6.16
C GLN A 541 -23.73 -14.33 -7.56
N GLU A 542 -24.76 -13.52 -7.82
CA GLU A 542 -24.87 -12.72 -9.04
C GLU A 542 -25.06 -11.23 -8.67
N GLU A 543 -24.50 -10.35 -9.50
CA GLU A 543 -24.70 -8.91 -9.40
C GLU A 543 -24.63 -8.20 -10.74
N LEU A 544 -25.16 -6.99 -10.77
CA LEU A 544 -25.05 -6.07 -11.90
C LEU A 544 -24.12 -4.92 -11.51
N LYS A 545 -23.21 -4.54 -12.41
CA LYS A 545 -22.31 -3.41 -12.29
C LYS A 545 -22.72 -2.36 -13.33
N PHE A 546 -23.01 -1.14 -12.89
CA PHE A 546 -23.31 0.00 -13.75
C PHE A 546 -22.13 0.97 -13.69
N ASN A 547 -21.46 1.18 -14.82
CA ASN A 547 -20.33 2.10 -14.96
C ASN A 547 -20.80 3.45 -15.51
N TYR A 548 -20.34 4.54 -14.89
CA TYR A 548 -20.62 5.91 -15.30
C TYR A 548 -19.32 6.68 -15.50
N ASP A 549 -19.15 7.25 -16.68
CA ASP A 549 -18.08 8.20 -16.96
C ASP A 549 -18.49 9.63 -16.60
N LEU A 550 -17.70 10.26 -15.73
CA LEU A 550 -17.86 11.66 -15.30
C LEU A 550 -16.73 12.56 -15.84
N THR A 551 -15.85 12.02 -16.69
CA THR A 551 -14.63 12.70 -17.14
C THR A 551 -14.91 14.03 -17.84
N SER A 552 -15.94 14.07 -18.69
CA SER A 552 -16.31 15.28 -19.45
C SER A 552 -16.78 16.44 -18.57
N GLU A 553 -17.26 16.16 -17.35
CA GLU A 553 -17.76 17.18 -16.42
C GLU A 553 -16.70 17.63 -15.43
N ARG A 554 -15.74 16.75 -15.10
CA ARG A 554 -14.71 16.98 -14.08
C ARG A 554 -13.32 17.25 -14.66
N LYS A 555 -13.10 17.17 -15.98
CA LYS A 555 -11.77 17.33 -16.63
C LYS A 555 -10.66 16.44 -16.03
N ILE A 556 -11.01 15.43 -15.24
CA ILE A 556 -10.16 14.37 -14.71
C ILE A 556 -10.84 13.07 -15.14
N PRO A 557 -10.09 12.04 -15.54
CA PRO A 557 -10.62 10.69 -15.61
C PRO A 557 -11.32 10.33 -14.29
N THR A 558 -12.65 10.30 -14.28
CA THR A 558 -13.42 9.96 -13.08
C THR A 558 -14.52 9.01 -13.47
N ARG A 559 -14.43 7.78 -12.97
CA ARG A 559 -15.47 6.78 -13.17
C ARG A 559 -16.15 6.47 -11.85
N TRP A 560 -17.46 6.28 -11.93
CA TRP A 560 -18.28 5.83 -10.82
C TRP A 560 -18.85 4.48 -11.16
N VAL A 561 -18.86 3.60 -10.15
CA VAL A 561 -19.41 2.27 -10.28
C VAL A 561 -20.46 2.07 -9.22
N VAL A 562 -21.61 1.56 -9.65
CA VAL A 562 -22.67 1.10 -8.76
C VAL A 562 -22.89 -0.38 -8.96
N THR A 563 -22.78 -1.16 -7.88
CA THR A 563 -23.12 -2.58 -7.90
C THR A 563 -24.50 -2.80 -7.28
N THR A 564 -25.31 -3.66 -7.88
CA THR A 564 -26.64 -4.04 -7.39
C THR A 564 -26.82 -5.54 -7.41
N SER A 565 -27.71 -6.10 -6.59
CA SER A 565 -28.26 -7.42 -6.88
C SER A 565 -29.08 -7.40 -8.18
N THR A 566 -29.41 -8.58 -8.69
CA THR A 566 -30.15 -8.76 -9.96
C THR A 566 -31.59 -8.23 -9.92
N ASP A 567 -32.15 -8.01 -8.72
CA ASP A 567 -33.44 -7.36 -8.48
C ASP A 567 -33.35 -5.84 -8.27
N GLY A 568 -32.14 -5.25 -8.34
CA GLY A 568 -31.94 -3.81 -8.30
C GLY A 568 -31.61 -3.22 -6.92
N LYS A 569 -31.44 -4.03 -5.86
CA LYS A 569 -30.98 -3.50 -4.58
C LYS A 569 -29.52 -3.07 -4.67
N ILE A 570 -29.25 -1.80 -4.40
CA ILE A 570 -27.91 -1.21 -4.42
C ILE A 570 -27.06 -1.80 -3.29
N LYS A 571 -25.85 -2.27 -3.63
CA LYS A 571 -24.90 -2.87 -2.71
C LYS A 571 -23.75 -1.93 -2.37
N ARG A 572 -23.07 -1.39 -3.39
CA ARG A 572 -21.86 -0.55 -3.22
C ARG A 572 -21.81 0.56 -4.27
N VAL A 573 -21.21 1.68 -3.89
CA VAL A 573 -20.82 2.78 -4.78
C VAL A 573 -19.35 3.10 -4.52
N TYR A 574 -18.56 3.15 -5.59
CA TYR A 574 -17.13 3.45 -5.52
C TYR A 574 -16.67 4.20 -6.76
N SER A 575 -15.53 4.87 -6.65
CA SER A 575 -14.97 5.71 -7.70
C SER A 575 -13.46 5.56 -7.78
N THR A 576 -12.91 5.93 -8.92
CA THR A 576 -11.47 6.08 -9.14
C THR A 576 -10.91 7.16 -8.22
N LYS A 577 -9.75 6.90 -7.62
CA LYS A 577 -9.03 7.83 -6.75
C LYS A 577 -8.13 8.73 -7.58
#